data_AF-A0A423VMQ7-F1
#
_entry.id   AF-A0A423VMQ7-F1
#
_cell.length_a   1.000
_cell.length_b   1.000
_cell.length_c   1.000
_cell.angle_alpha   90.00
_cell.angle_beta   90.00
_cell.angle_gamma   90.00
#
_symmetry.space_group_name_H-M   'P 1'
#
loop_
_entity.id
_entity.type
_entity.pdbx_description
1 polymer ?
#
loop_
_entity_poly.entity_id
_entity_poly.type
_entity_poly.pdbx_seq_one_letter_code
_entity_poly.pdbx_strand_id
1 'polypeptide(L)'
;MKLTEQQKKSFTGNIIFVDSIDQRGDGGSWTVCEDKVRGGRLGRDHTLDDVPNHFVRDSLMNYIDDTEKSTERQKEAARNAIVPDLTPEEVKNYCALLNKMKEDEEEEWRVSMGFPGRNATPEEIRKYKVRTCMFVHDVRTEKQAEAILRQQDVVRAIDESVDLTPLEIPVATRQYGRWKPLAYSVLKPNELRSSREAMLEPPKEIDRNCDQIRLMIRRFCYRQDPGWFYEPSGNDFSIDHFQNALGIQRSQMTTFLGKRGLKEGAGTKAYHLAWEFFKKREMLGYPLEKRKNKPRPKGHNPNRKGKKRRIDDADISVGEGERRG
;
A
#
# COMPACT_ATOMS: atom_id res chain seq x y z
N MET A 1 5.88 41.91 -35.62
CA MET A 1 5.34 43.03 -34.82
C MET A 1 6.20 43.12 -33.56
N LYS A 2 6.94 44.21 -33.32
CA LYS A 2 7.83 44.31 -32.15
C LYS A 2 7.01 44.73 -30.92
N LEU A 3 6.94 43.86 -29.91
CA LEU A 3 6.26 44.13 -28.63
C LEU A 3 7.08 45.13 -27.80
N THR A 4 6.40 45.97 -27.02
CA THR A 4 7.07 46.89 -26.09
C THR A 4 7.61 46.15 -24.85
N GLU A 5 8.65 46.67 -24.20
CA GLU A 5 9.26 46.06 -23.00
C GLU A 5 8.26 45.80 -21.85
N GLN A 6 7.22 46.64 -21.75
CA GLN A 6 6.17 46.50 -20.76
C GLN A 6 5.16 45.39 -21.13
N GLN A 7 4.94 45.14 -22.43
CA GLN A 7 4.12 44.04 -22.95
C GLN A 7 4.86 42.69 -22.89
N LYS A 8 6.19 42.68 -23.03
CA LYS A 8 7.00 41.45 -22.91
C LYS A 8 6.93 40.88 -21.50
N LYS A 9 6.95 41.73 -20.46
CA LYS A 9 6.87 41.31 -19.05
C LYS A 9 5.49 40.76 -18.63
N SER A 10 4.45 40.93 -19.44
CA SER A 10 3.08 40.48 -19.12
C SER A 10 2.61 39.26 -19.93
N PHE A 11 3.46 38.68 -20.79
CA PHE A 11 3.11 37.51 -21.59
C PHE A 11 3.41 36.21 -20.85
N THR A 12 2.35 35.50 -20.48
CA THR A 12 2.38 34.12 -20.00
C THR A 12 1.74 33.22 -21.06
N GLY A 13 2.37 32.10 -21.39
CA GLY A 13 1.84 31.13 -22.33
C GLY A 13 1.72 29.74 -21.69
N ASN A 14 0.73 28.97 -22.14
CA ASN A 14 0.56 27.56 -21.78
C ASN A 14 0.74 26.70 -23.02
N ILE A 15 1.55 25.65 -22.91
CA ILE A 15 1.68 24.60 -23.92
C ILE A 15 0.95 23.38 -23.39
N ILE A 16 0.09 22.79 -24.22
CA ILE A 16 -0.59 21.54 -23.92
C ILE A 16 -0.20 20.57 -25.02
N PHE A 17 0.50 19.50 -24.65
CA PHE A 17 0.80 18.38 -25.52
C PHE A 17 -0.24 17.29 -25.30
N VAL A 18 -0.95 16.90 -26.35
CA VAL A 18 -1.89 15.78 -26.31
C VAL A 18 -1.24 14.61 -27.02
N ASP A 19 -0.97 13.53 -26.28
CA ASP A 19 -0.50 12.31 -26.90
C ASP A 19 -1.65 11.59 -27.65
N SER A 20 -1.29 10.71 -28.59
CA SER A 20 -2.27 9.94 -29.36
C SER A 20 -2.87 8.76 -28.60
N ILE A 21 -2.42 8.49 -27.37
CA ILE A 21 -2.65 7.23 -26.66
C ILE A 21 -3.73 7.40 -25.58
N ASP A 22 -3.65 8.46 -24.76
CA ASP A 22 -4.50 8.65 -23.59
C ASP A 22 -5.47 9.85 -23.69
N GLN A 23 -5.42 10.65 -24.77
CA GLN A 23 -6.22 11.87 -24.98
C GLN A 23 -6.18 12.89 -23.82
N ARG A 24 -5.32 12.68 -22.82
CA ARG A 24 -5.08 13.58 -21.71
C ARG A 24 -3.85 14.40 -22.06
N GLY A 25 -4.07 15.69 -22.28
CA GLY A 25 -2.96 16.60 -22.52
C GLY A 25 -2.16 16.81 -21.23
N ASP A 26 -0.84 16.72 -21.33
CA ASP A 26 0.08 17.23 -20.32
C ASP A 26 0.52 18.64 -20.73
N GLY A 27 0.73 19.54 -19.77
CA GLY A 27 0.95 20.94 -20.08
C GLY A 27 1.83 21.69 -19.11
N GLY A 28 2.48 22.73 -19.62
CA GLY A 28 3.39 23.59 -18.88
C GLY A 28 3.17 25.06 -19.18
N SER A 29 3.46 25.93 -18.22
CA SER A 29 3.39 27.38 -18.35
C SER A 29 4.78 28.00 -18.49
N TRP A 30 4.93 29.05 -19.29
CA TRP A 30 6.16 29.81 -19.44
C TRP A 30 5.89 31.33 -19.40
N THR A 31 6.95 32.12 -19.13
CA THR A 31 6.88 33.59 -19.08
C THR A 31 8.02 34.22 -19.89
N VAL A 32 7.74 35.28 -20.67
CA VAL A 32 8.81 36.03 -21.36
C VAL A 32 9.50 37.01 -20.41
N CYS A 33 10.84 37.04 -20.42
CA CYS A 33 11.64 38.07 -19.78
C CYS A 33 12.80 38.48 -20.70
N GLU A 34 12.87 39.75 -21.11
CA GLU A 34 14.03 40.33 -21.84
C GLU A 34 14.40 39.57 -23.14
N ASP A 35 13.41 39.39 -24.04
CA ASP A 35 13.52 38.64 -25.31
C ASP A 35 13.94 37.17 -25.19
N LYS A 36 13.94 36.65 -23.97
CA LYS A 36 14.24 35.26 -23.62
C LYS A 36 13.03 34.68 -22.90
N VAL A 37 12.81 33.39 -23.05
CA VAL A 37 11.81 32.68 -22.25
C VAL A 37 12.49 32.11 -21.02
N ARG A 38 11.90 32.38 -19.86
CA ARG A 38 12.26 31.77 -18.59
C ARG A 38 11.09 30.92 -18.11
N GLY A 39 11.38 29.68 -17.72
CA GLY A 39 10.37 28.66 -17.44
C GLY A 39 10.37 27.59 -18.52
N GLY A 40 10.10 26.34 -18.11
CA GLY A 40 10.51 25.13 -18.84
C GLY A 40 11.75 24.48 -18.21
N ARG A 41 11.88 23.15 -18.31
CA ARG A 41 12.79 22.34 -17.46
C ARG A 41 14.28 22.45 -17.78
N LEU A 42 14.76 23.61 -18.25
CA LEU A 42 16.14 23.73 -18.71
C LEU A 42 16.99 24.85 -18.15
N GLY A 43 16.45 25.84 -17.44
CA GLY A 43 17.28 26.88 -16.79
C GLY A 43 18.24 27.65 -17.72
N ARG A 44 18.11 27.49 -19.05
CA ARG A 44 18.88 28.18 -20.09
C ARG A 44 17.99 29.25 -20.71
N ASP A 45 18.61 30.37 -21.07
CA ASP A 45 17.95 31.37 -21.90
C ASP A 45 17.72 30.79 -23.30
N HIS A 46 16.47 30.67 -23.73
CA HIS A 46 16.07 30.23 -25.06
C HIS A 46 15.08 31.21 -25.67
N THR A 47 14.92 31.18 -27.00
CA THR A 47 13.96 32.04 -27.66
C THR A 47 12.55 31.47 -27.54
N LEU A 48 11.54 32.31 -27.75
CA LEU A 48 10.14 31.89 -27.74
C LEU A 48 9.84 30.81 -28.80
N ASP A 49 10.57 30.84 -29.91
CA ASP A 49 10.41 29.88 -31.01
C ASP A 49 10.94 28.48 -30.64
N ASP A 50 11.84 28.38 -29.65
CA ASP A 50 12.46 27.12 -29.22
C ASP A 50 11.61 26.36 -28.18
N VAL A 51 10.67 27.04 -27.52
CA VAL A 51 9.91 26.50 -26.37
C VAL A 51 9.16 25.20 -26.71
N PRO A 52 8.43 25.08 -27.84
CA PRO A 52 7.72 23.84 -28.16
C PRO A 52 8.65 22.64 -28.35
N ASN A 53 9.82 22.87 -28.98
CA ASN A 53 10.79 21.81 -29.24
C ASN A 53 11.45 21.34 -27.94
N HIS A 54 11.81 22.26 -27.05
CA HIS A 54 12.40 21.90 -25.75
C HIS A 54 11.43 21.17 -24.84
N PHE A 55 10.16 21.60 -24.78
CA PHE A 55 9.13 20.91 -24.00
C PHE A 55 8.94 19.46 -24.46
N VAL A 56 8.83 19.24 -25.78
CA VAL A 56 8.70 17.87 -26.34
C VAL A 56 9.93 17.03 -26.06
N ARG A 57 11.14 17.61 -26.16
CA ARG A 57 12.40 16.93 -25.82
C ARG A 57 12.41 16.48 -24.35
N ASP A 58 12.01 17.36 -23.42
CA ASP A 58 11.93 17.04 -21.99
C ASP A 58 10.96 15.88 -21.72
N SER A 59 9.75 15.94 -22.28
CA SER A 59 8.73 14.90 -22.11
C SER A 59 9.21 13.54 -22.64
N LEU A 60 9.84 13.52 -23.83
CA LEU A 60 10.37 12.28 -24.41
C LEU A 60 11.55 11.72 -23.61
N MET A 61 12.42 12.58 -23.07
CA MET A 61 13.52 12.16 -22.21
C MET A 61 13.02 11.50 -20.92
N ASN A 62 12.02 12.10 -20.27
CA ASN A 62 11.40 11.49 -19.08
C ASN A 62 10.74 10.15 -19.41
N TYR A 63 10.06 10.05 -20.55
CA TYR A 63 9.43 8.80 -20.98
C TYR A 63 10.44 7.67 -21.19
N ILE A 64 11.59 7.97 -21.81
CA ILE A 64 12.67 6.99 -22.02
C ILE A 64 13.22 6.49 -20.69
N ASP A 65 13.43 7.40 -19.73
CA ASP A 65 14.00 7.08 -18.43
C ASP A 65 13.03 6.23 -17.59
N ASP A 66 11.75 6.58 -17.60
CA ASP A 66 10.67 5.87 -16.88
C ASP A 66 10.30 4.51 -17.52
N THR A 67 10.80 4.20 -18.73
CA THR A 67 10.53 2.92 -19.40
C THR A 67 11.37 1.79 -18.79
N GLU A 68 10.76 0.96 -17.92
CA GLU A 68 11.40 -0.20 -17.27
C GLU A 68 11.81 -1.33 -18.24
N LYS A 69 11.22 -1.39 -19.44
CA LYS A 69 11.41 -2.49 -20.40
C LYS A 69 12.61 -2.34 -21.33
N SER A 70 13.30 -1.19 -21.28
CA SER A 70 14.40 -0.86 -22.19
C SER A 70 15.75 -1.04 -21.50
N THR A 71 16.73 -1.60 -22.21
CA THR A 71 18.12 -1.67 -21.74
C THR A 71 18.75 -0.28 -21.72
N GLU A 72 19.74 -0.04 -20.85
CA GLU A 72 20.44 1.26 -20.79
C GLU A 72 21.05 1.67 -22.13
N ARG A 73 21.56 0.71 -22.92
CA ARG A 73 22.08 0.96 -24.26
C ARG A 73 20.99 1.45 -25.24
N GLN A 74 19.76 0.94 -25.10
CA GLN A 74 18.62 1.41 -25.88
C GLN A 74 18.16 2.79 -25.44
N LYS A 75 18.17 3.06 -24.12
CA LYS A 75 17.86 4.39 -23.58
C LYS A 75 18.88 5.43 -24.07
N GLU A 76 20.16 5.11 -24.01
CA GLU A 76 21.24 6.00 -24.48
C GLU A 76 21.11 6.31 -25.99
N ALA A 77 20.86 5.30 -26.82
CA ALA A 77 20.63 5.51 -28.25
C ALA A 77 19.39 6.40 -28.52
N ALA A 78 18.31 6.22 -27.75
CA ALA A 78 17.10 7.02 -27.87
C ALA A 78 17.31 8.48 -27.41
N ARG A 79 18.05 8.69 -26.30
CA ARG A 79 18.44 10.03 -25.83
C ARG A 79 19.25 10.76 -26.92
N ASN A 80 20.26 10.10 -27.49
CA ASN A 80 21.09 10.69 -28.56
C ASN A 80 20.29 11.01 -29.84
N ALA A 81 19.21 10.28 -30.13
CA ALA A 81 18.35 10.56 -31.28
C ALA A 81 17.45 11.79 -31.09
N ILE A 82 17.06 12.11 -29.86
CA ILE A 82 16.18 13.24 -29.53
C ILE A 82 16.93 14.58 -29.52
N VAL A 83 18.20 14.54 -29.12
CA VAL A 83 19.10 15.71 -29.02
C VAL A 83 20.41 15.47 -29.77
N PRO A 84 20.37 15.35 -31.11
CA PRO A 84 21.58 15.13 -31.91
C PRO A 84 22.56 16.30 -31.85
N ASP A 85 22.09 17.46 -31.40
CA ASP A 85 22.85 18.70 -31.20
C ASP A 85 23.70 18.71 -29.92
N LEU A 86 23.48 17.78 -28.99
CA LEU A 86 24.20 17.72 -27.72
C LEU A 86 25.28 16.64 -27.72
N THR A 87 26.40 16.93 -27.06
CA THR A 87 27.43 15.93 -26.79
C THR A 87 26.96 14.93 -25.72
N PRO A 88 27.53 13.71 -25.66
CA PRO A 88 27.14 12.72 -24.64
C PRO A 88 27.24 13.22 -23.19
N GLU A 89 28.23 14.07 -22.89
CA GLU A 89 28.37 14.69 -21.56
C GLU A 89 27.24 15.69 -21.28
N GLU A 90 26.84 16.47 -22.28
CA GLU A 90 25.71 17.40 -22.16
C GLU A 90 24.38 16.67 -22.02
N VAL A 91 24.18 15.56 -22.74
CA VAL A 91 23.00 14.69 -22.58
C VAL A 91 22.95 14.13 -21.16
N LYS A 92 24.08 13.69 -20.60
CA LYS A 92 24.14 13.22 -19.22
C LYS A 92 23.78 14.33 -18.21
N ASN A 93 24.32 15.53 -18.41
CA ASN A 93 24.00 16.69 -17.57
C ASN A 93 22.51 17.09 -17.70
N TYR A 94 21.94 16.98 -18.89
CA TYR A 94 20.54 17.23 -19.19
C TYR A 94 19.62 16.26 -18.43
N CYS A 95 19.90 14.96 -18.51
CA CYS A 95 19.14 13.94 -17.77
C CYS A 95 19.26 14.14 -16.26
N ALA A 96 20.44 14.50 -15.76
CA ALA A 96 20.63 14.80 -14.34
C ALA A 96 19.80 16.02 -13.89
N LEU A 97 19.68 17.05 -14.74
CA LEU A 97 18.88 18.24 -14.46
C LEU A 97 17.38 17.93 -14.46
N LEU A 98 16.89 17.15 -15.43
CA LEU A 98 15.49 16.69 -15.45
C LEU A 98 15.14 15.87 -14.23
N ASN A 99 16.01 14.94 -13.85
CA ASN A 99 15.82 14.15 -12.63
C ASN A 99 15.79 15.07 -11.41
N LYS A 100 16.75 15.98 -11.26
CA LYS A 100 16.74 16.94 -10.15
C LYS A 100 15.45 17.75 -10.08
N MET A 101 14.95 18.25 -11.21
CA MET A 101 13.68 18.98 -11.24
C MET A 101 12.49 18.12 -10.83
N LYS A 102 12.42 16.87 -11.30
CA LYS A 102 11.40 15.91 -10.89
C LYS A 102 11.47 15.65 -9.38
N GLU A 103 12.68 15.53 -8.83
CA GLU A 103 12.91 15.37 -7.40
C GLU A 103 12.49 16.60 -6.59
N ASP A 104 12.81 17.81 -7.07
CA ASP A 104 12.43 19.08 -6.46
C ASP A 104 10.89 19.26 -6.49
N GLU A 105 10.23 18.99 -7.63
CA GLU A 105 8.77 19.01 -7.77
C GLU A 105 8.08 17.99 -6.85
N GLU A 106 8.61 16.76 -6.75
CA GLU A 106 8.12 15.76 -5.81
C GLU A 106 8.28 16.20 -4.36
N GLU A 107 9.40 16.83 -4.02
CA GLU A 107 9.66 17.35 -2.68
C GLU A 107 8.69 18.49 -2.34
N GLU A 108 8.47 19.44 -3.25
CA GLU A 108 7.46 20.49 -3.10
C GLU A 108 6.07 19.92 -2.93
N TRP A 109 5.69 18.93 -3.75
CA TRP A 109 4.42 18.24 -3.63
C TRP A 109 4.28 17.55 -2.26
N ARG A 110 5.31 16.83 -1.80
CA ARG A 110 5.34 16.18 -0.49
C ARG A 110 5.12 17.19 0.64
N VAL A 111 5.88 18.30 0.62
CA VAL A 111 5.79 19.35 1.64
C VAL A 111 4.42 20.03 1.60
N SER A 112 3.89 20.34 0.41
CA SER A 112 2.55 20.94 0.26
C SER A 112 1.43 20.05 0.78
N MET A 113 1.57 18.74 0.62
CA MET A 113 0.66 17.72 1.15
C MET A 113 0.92 17.40 2.63
N GLY A 114 1.89 18.07 3.26
CA GLY A 114 2.24 17.93 4.67
C GLY A 114 3.02 16.65 5.01
N PHE A 115 3.57 15.94 4.01
CA PHE A 115 4.51 14.85 4.23
C PHE A 115 5.89 15.38 4.64
N PRO A 116 6.69 14.60 5.39
CA PRO A 116 8.08 14.95 5.66
C PRO A 116 8.87 15.00 4.36
N GLY A 117 9.73 16.00 4.23
CA GLY A 117 10.68 16.08 3.12
C GLY A 117 11.69 14.93 3.08
N ARG A 118 12.43 14.79 1.98
CA ARG A 118 13.51 13.78 1.82
C ARG A 118 14.57 13.91 2.91
N ASN A 119 14.91 15.15 3.28
CA ASN A 119 15.92 15.45 4.31
C ASN A 119 15.30 15.63 5.71
N ALA A 120 14.06 15.19 5.92
CA ALA A 120 13.40 15.31 7.21
C ALA A 120 14.16 14.52 8.28
N THR A 121 14.34 15.17 9.43
CA THR A 121 14.91 14.57 10.62
C THR A 121 14.02 13.40 11.12
N PRO A 122 14.59 12.43 11.85
CA PRO A 122 13.80 11.36 12.48
C PRO A 122 12.65 11.90 13.36
N GLU A 123 12.83 13.07 13.97
CA GLU A 123 11.82 13.72 14.80
C GLU A 123 10.66 14.30 13.97
N GLU A 124 10.93 14.92 12.82
CA GLU A 124 9.88 15.39 11.91
C GLU A 124 9.06 14.22 11.35
N ILE A 125 9.73 13.13 10.98
CA ILE A 125 9.07 11.89 10.56
C ILE A 125 8.20 11.32 11.70
N ARG A 126 8.72 11.29 12.94
CA ARG A 126 7.96 10.88 14.13
C ARG A 126 6.71 11.74 14.30
N LYS A 127 6.86 13.07 14.29
CA LYS A 127 5.77 14.03 14.49
C LYS A 127 4.69 13.90 13.42
N TYR A 128 5.09 13.70 12.16
CA TYR A 128 4.16 13.42 11.07
C TYR A 128 3.39 12.13 11.28
N LYS A 129 4.08 11.02 11.62
CA LYS A 129 3.45 9.72 11.88
C LYS A 129 2.46 9.82 13.05
N VAL A 130 2.84 10.50 14.13
CA VAL A 130 1.98 10.72 15.30
C VAL A 130 0.74 11.52 14.91
N ARG A 131 0.89 12.66 14.24
CA ARG A 131 -0.24 13.49 13.79
C ARG A 131 -1.19 12.71 12.87
N THR A 132 -0.64 11.96 11.93
CA THR A 132 -1.44 11.14 11.01
C THR A 132 -2.17 10.04 11.77
N CYS A 133 -1.50 9.36 12.70
CA CYS A 133 -2.12 8.36 13.55
C CYS A 133 -3.22 8.95 14.43
N MET A 134 -3.03 10.17 14.97
CA MET A 134 -4.06 10.89 15.73
C MET A 134 -5.31 11.14 14.90
N PHE A 135 -5.13 11.60 13.66
CA PHE A 135 -6.24 11.84 12.73
C PHE A 135 -6.96 10.55 12.32
N VAL A 136 -6.21 9.53 11.91
CA VAL A 136 -6.76 8.26 11.41
C VAL A 136 -7.49 7.46 12.49
N HIS A 137 -6.96 7.44 13.70
CA HIS A 137 -7.51 6.66 14.82
C HIS A 137 -8.37 7.50 15.78
N ASP A 138 -8.61 8.77 15.48
CA ASP A 138 -9.34 9.72 16.33
C ASP A 138 -8.83 9.73 17.79
N VAL A 139 -7.50 9.73 17.97
CA VAL A 139 -6.89 9.78 19.31
C VAL A 139 -6.44 11.18 19.67
N ARG A 140 -6.78 11.60 20.89
CA ARG A 140 -6.57 12.99 21.35
C ARG A 140 -5.16 13.28 21.86
N THR A 141 -4.38 12.25 22.17
CA THR A 141 -3.07 12.41 22.79
C THR A 141 -1.96 11.76 21.98
N GLU A 142 -0.81 12.43 21.90
CA GLU A 142 0.38 11.90 21.22
C GLU A 142 0.81 10.56 21.81
N LYS A 143 0.78 10.42 23.14
CA LYS A 143 1.11 9.17 23.84
C LYS A 143 0.25 7.99 23.41
N GLN A 144 -1.04 8.20 23.13
CA GLN A 144 -1.91 7.15 22.62
C GLN A 144 -1.56 6.79 21.17
N ALA A 145 -1.27 7.79 20.33
CA ALA A 145 -0.83 7.57 18.96
C ALA A 145 0.51 6.83 18.89
N GLU A 146 1.49 7.20 19.71
CA GLU A 146 2.76 6.48 19.82
C GLU A 146 2.57 5.03 20.27
N ALA A 147 1.64 4.78 21.21
CA ALA A 147 1.32 3.42 21.62
C ALA A 147 0.70 2.58 20.48
N ILE A 148 -0.10 3.20 19.59
CA ILE A 148 -0.64 2.56 18.40
C ILE A 148 0.48 2.27 17.40
N LEU A 149 1.30 3.27 17.08
CA LEU A 149 2.43 3.12 16.15
C LEU A 149 3.39 2.02 16.61
N ARG A 150 3.75 2.01 17.90
CA ARG A 150 4.58 0.96 18.49
C ARG A 150 3.95 -0.42 18.34
N GLN A 151 2.64 -0.53 18.53
CA GLN A 151 1.94 -1.81 18.35
C GLN A 151 1.98 -2.25 16.88
N GLN A 152 1.79 -1.32 15.93
CA GLN A 152 1.90 -1.60 14.49
C GLN A 152 3.31 -2.07 14.11
N ASP A 153 4.35 -1.40 14.60
CA ASP A 153 5.74 -1.79 14.34
C ASP A 153 6.05 -3.20 14.87
N VAL A 154 5.58 -3.50 16.08
CA VAL A 154 5.73 -4.82 16.69
C VAL A 154 5.04 -5.91 15.87
N VAL A 155 3.84 -5.64 15.34
CA VAL A 155 3.11 -6.57 14.45
C VAL A 155 3.86 -6.79 13.14
N ARG A 156 4.37 -5.72 12.52
CA ARG A 156 5.14 -5.78 11.27
C ARG A 156 6.46 -6.55 11.44
N ALA A 157 7.01 -6.60 12.64
CA ALA A 157 8.23 -7.32 12.96
C ALA A 157 8.02 -8.81 13.29
N ILE A 158 6.79 -9.36 13.21
CA ILE A 158 6.52 -10.79 13.45
C ILE A 158 7.00 -11.62 12.25
N ASP A 159 7.70 -12.72 12.46
CA ASP A 159 8.16 -13.59 11.38
C ASP A 159 6.98 -14.21 10.59
N GLU A 160 6.97 -14.00 9.26
CA GLU A 160 5.94 -14.56 8.37
C GLU A 160 6.21 -16.00 7.93
N SER A 161 7.44 -16.50 8.14
CA SER A 161 7.87 -17.83 7.73
C SER A 161 7.45 -18.95 8.69
N VAL A 162 6.87 -18.59 9.85
CA VAL A 162 6.39 -19.54 10.85
C VAL A 162 5.31 -20.46 10.25
N ASP A 163 5.49 -21.76 10.42
CA ASP A 163 4.51 -22.77 10.01
C ASP A 163 3.24 -22.69 10.88
N LEU A 164 2.08 -22.55 10.24
CA LEU A 164 0.77 -22.52 10.86
C LEU A 164 0.06 -23.87 10.79
N THR A 165 0.78 -24.99 10.82
CA THR A 165 0.21 -26.34 11.03
C THR A 165 -0.09 -26.59 12.51
N PRO A 166 -1.30 -27.07 12.88
CA PRO A 166 -1.61 -27.39 14.27
C PRO A 166 -0.60 -28.39 14.83
N LEU A 167 -0.21 -28.22 16.09
CA LEU A 167 0.74 -29.11 16.73
C LEU A 167 0.01 -30.34 17.25
N GLU A 168 0.57 -31.52 17.00
CA GLU A 168 0.03 -32.80 17.49
C GLU A 168 0.08 -32.88 19.02
N ILE A 169 1.10 -32.28 19.62
CA ILE A 169 1.28 -32.22 21.08
C ILE A 169 0.87 -30.81 21.55
N PRO A 170 -0.13 -30.71 22.45
CA PRO A 170 -0.55 -29.42 22.99
C PRO A 170 0.60 -28.68 23.70
N VAL A 171 0.71 -27.38 23.43
CA VAL A 171 1.78 -26.53 24.00
C VAL A 171 1.40 -26.01 25.38
N ALA A 172 0.11 -25.86 25.63
CA ALA A 172 -0.43 -25.34 26.88
C ALA A 172 -1.87 -25.80 27.10
N THR A 173 -2.35 -25.67 28.33
CA THR A 173 -3.75 -25.90 28.69
C THR A 173 -4.42 -24.58 29.05
N ARG A 174 -5.60 -24.33 28.48
CA ARG A 174 -6.43 -23.17 28.71
C ARG A 174 -6.99 -23.19 30.14
N GLN A 175 -6.62 -22.17 30.91
CA GLN A 175 -7.08 -21.98 32.28
C GLN A 175 -8.39 -21.17 32.33
N TYR A 176 -9.54 -21.81 32.11
CA TYR A 176 -10.85 -21.13 32.07
C TYR A 176 -11.21 -20.44 33.40
N GLY A 177 -10.80 -21.01 34.54
CA GLY A 177 -11.01 -20.37 35.85
C GLY A 177 -10.19 -19.10 36.08
N ARG A 178 -9.08 -18.92 35.35
CA ARG A 178 -8.17 -17.78 35.53
C ARG A 178 -8.54 -16.58 34.67
N TRP A 179 -9.02 -16.83 33.45
CA TRP A 179 -9.32 -15.77 32.48
C TRP A 179 -10.76 -15.88 32.02
N LYS A 180 -11.52 -14.78 32.21
CA LYS A 180 -12.88 -14.65 31.68
C LYS A 180 -12.91 -14.97 30.18
N PRO A 181 -14.04 -15.50 29.66
CA PRO A 181 -14.24 -15.71 28.24
C PRO A 181 -14.05 -14.41 27.42
N LEU A 182 -13.99 -14.56 26.09
CA LEU A 182 -13.99 -13.44 25.17
C LEU A 182 -15.11 -12.43 25.49
N ALA A 183 -14.79 -11.14 25.40
CA ALA A 183 -15.71 -10.06 25.74
C ALA A 183 -16.74 -9.81 24.62
N TYR A 184 -16.29 -9.85 23.36
CA TYR A 184 -17.12 -9.57 22.18
C TYR A 184 -17.06 -10.70 21.15
N SER A 185 -17.87 -10.56 20.09
CA SER A 185 -17.98 -11.51 19.00
C SER A 185 -16.65 -11.76 18.28
N VAL A 186 -16.44 -13.00 17.85
CA VAL A 186 -15.32 -13.39 16.97
C VAL A 186 -15.64 -13.17 15.49
N LEU A 187 -16.89 -12.82 15.18
CA LEU A 187 -17.40 -12.64 13.82
C LEU A 187 -17.52 -11.18 13.43
N LYS A 188 -17.89 -10.31 14.37
CA LYS A 188 -18.12 -8.89 14.12
C LYS A 188 -17.46 -8.00 15.18
N PRO A 189 -16.83 -6.89 14.78
CA PRO A 189 -16.12 -6.01 15.70
C PRO A 189 -17.10 -5.30 16.64
N ASN A 190 -16.73 -5.21 17.92
CA ASN A 190 -17.46 -4.49 18.98
C ASN A 190 -18.92 -4.94 19.21
N GLU A 191 -19.40 -6.02 18.57
CA GLU A 191 -20.71 -6.61 18.86
C GLU A 191 -20.63 -7.65 19.98
N LEU A 192 -21.68 -7.76 20.79
CA LEU A 192 -21.79 -8.83 21.78
C LEU A 192 -21.80 -10.19 21.09
N ARG A 193 -21.31 -11.21 21.80
CA ARG A 193 -21.31 -12.59 21.31
C ARG A 193 -22.74 -13.06 21.04
N SER A 194 -22.96 -13.65 19.88
CA SER A 194 -24.22 -14.34 19.60
C SER A 194 -24.41 -15.55 20.52
N SER A 195 -25.64 -16.00 20.71
CA SER A 195 -25.94 -17.23 21.48
C SER A 195 -25.16 -18.43 20.96
N ARG A 196 -25.00 -18.53 19.63
CA ARG A 196 -24.21 -19.57 18.97
C ARG A 196 -22.75 -19.53 19.40
N GLU A 197 -22.13 -18.35 19.45
CA GLU A 197 -20.74 -18.19 19.92
C GLU A 197 -20.56 -18.43 21.42
N ALA A 198 -21.59 -18.12 22.21
CA ALA A 198 -21.60 -18.32 23.65
C ALA A 198 -21.68 -19.82 24.02
N MET A 199 -22.43 -20.60 23.24
CA MET A 199 -22.58 -22.06 23.41
C MET A 199 -21.35 -22.86 22.97
N LEU A 200 -20.43 -22.27 22.21
CA LEU A 200 -19.20 -22.95 21.81
C LEU A 200 -18.22 -23.04 22.97
N GLU A 201 -17.90 -24.27 23.34
CA GLU A 201 -16.84 -24.63 24.28
C GLU A 201 -15.62 -25.15 23.50
N PRO A 202 -14.62 -24.29 23.24
CA PRO A 202 -13.39 -24.75 22.60
C PRO A 202 -12.65 -25.73 23.53
N PRO A 203 -11.79 -26.61 22.97
CA PRO A 203 -10.97 -27.52 23.74
C PRO A 203 -10.15 -26.82 24.84
N LYS A 204 -9.74 -27.58 25.86
CA LYS A 204 -8.79 -27.05 26.86
C LYS A 204 -7.36 -27.04 26.33
N GLU A 205 -7.05 -27.87 25.36
CA GLU A 205 -5.70 -28.02 24.81
C GLU A 205 -5.44 -26.99 23.73
N ILE A 206 -4.32 -26.28 23.88
CA ILE A 206 -3.89 -25.27 22.92
C ILE A 206 -2.96 -25.94 21.90
N ASP A 207 -3.49 -26.13 20.70
CA ASP A 207 -2.85 -26.76 19.53
C ASP A 207 -1.90 -25.83 18.77
N ARG A 208 -1.63 -24.62 19.29
CA ARG A 208 -0.78 -23.59 18.66
C ARG A 208 0.25 -23.01 19.62
N ASN A 209 1.48 -22.84 19.18
CA ASN A 209 2.50 -22.13 19.95
C ASN A 209 2.34 -20.59 19.88
N CYS A 210 3.12 -19.86 20.69
CA CYS A 210 3.01 -18.40 20.75
C CYS A 210 3.32 -17.70 19.42
N ASP A 211 4.33 -18.16 18.67
CA ASP A 211 4.72 -17.57 17.40
C ASP A 211 3.65 -17.78 16.33
N GLN A 212 3.02 -18.97 16.30
CA GLN A 212 1.86 -19.24 15.44
C GLN A 212 0.71 -18.29 15.75
N ILE A 213 0.36 -18.10 17.03
CA ILE A 213 -0.70 -17.17 17.43
C ILE A 213 -0.37 -15.73 17.04
N ARG A 214 0.87 -15.28 17.21
CA ARG A 214 1.32 -13.95 16.76
C ARG A 214 1.13 -13.78 15.26
N LEU A 215 1.56 -14.76 14.47
CA LEU A 215 1.42 -14.72 13.02
C LEU A 215 -0.05 -14.74 12.59
N MET A 216 -0.90 -15.53 13.26
CA MET A 216 -2.35 -15.51 13.02
C MET A 216 -2.94 -14.11 13.30
N ILE A 217 -2.55 -13.45 14.40
CA ILE A 217 -2.97 -12.07 14.69
C ILE A 217 -2.51 -11.12 13.58
N ARG A 218 -1.25 -11.22 13.14
CA ARG A 218 -0.73 -10.40 12.03
C ARG A 218 -1.55 -10.60 10.76
N ARG A 219 -1.77 -11.85 10.33
CA ARG A 219 -2.51 -12.17 9.10
C ARG A 219 -3.99 -11.77 9.20
N PHE A 220 -4.58 -11.87 10.38
CA PHE A 220 -5.98 -11.52 10.63
C PHE A 220 -6.22 -10.01 10.70
N CYS A 221 -5.37 -9.25 11.40
CA CYS A 221 -5.56 -7.83 11.66
C CYS A 221 -4.87 -6.91 10.66
N TYR A 222 -3.77 -7.33 10.01
CA TYR A 222 -2.93 -6.47 9.17
C TYR A 222 -3.13 -6.74 7.66
N ARG A 223 -2.86 -5.75 6.80
CA ARG A 223 -2.82 -5.89 5.33
C ARG A 223 -1.35 -5.93 4.90
N GLN A 224 -1.02 -6.72 3.87
CA GLN A 224 0.33 -6.73 3.26
C GLN A 224 0.57 -5.52 2.33
N ASP A 225 -0.41 -4.63 2.11
CA ASP A 225 -0.23 -3.50 1.19
C ASP A 225 0.46 -2.30 1.88
N PRO A 226 1.56 -1.76 1.32
CA PRO A 226 2.32 -0.65 1.90
C PRO A 226 1.65 0.74 1.76
N GLY A 227 0.44 0.81 1.21
CA GLY A 227 -0.25 2.08 1.00
C GLY A 227 -0.69 2.71 2.32
N TRP A 228 -0.09 3.84 2.68
CA TRP A 228 -0.48 4.68 3.82
C TRP A 228 -1.92 5.22 3.71
N PHE A 229 -2.54 5.07 2.53
CA PHE A 229 -3.93 5.44 2.28
C PHE A 229 -4.89 4.30 2.65
N TYR A 230 -5.71 4.57 3.67
CA TYR A 230 -6.78 3.73 4.16
C TYR A 230 -7.82 3.48 3.06
N GLU A 231 -7.76 2.31 2.43
CA GLU A 231 -8.88 1.78 1.66
C GLU A 231 -9.63 0.77 2.55
N PRO A 232 -10.94 0.95 2.81
CA PRO A 232 -11.72 0.06 3.66
C PRO A 232 -11.71 -1.37 3.11
N SER A 233 -11.05 -2.30 3.81
CA SER A 233 -10.97 -3.71 3.39
C SER A 233 -12.16 -4.51 3.92
N GLY A 234 -12.69 -5.44 3.12
CA GLY A 234 -13.86 -6.30 3.44
C GLY A 234 -13.67 -7.38 4.54
N ASN A 235 -12.89 -7.12 5.59
CA ASN A 235 -12.98 -7.80 6.88
C ASN A 235 -12.85 -6.73 7.98
N ASP A 236 -13.85 -6.60 8.85
CA ASP A 236 -14.05 -5.41 9.68
C ASP A 236 -13.16 -5.35 10.94
N PHE A 237 -12.21 -6.28 11.12
CA PHE A 237 -11.36 -6.33 12.31
C PHE A 237 -10.03 -5.58 12.13
N SER A 238 -9.91 -4.46 12.84
CA SER A 238 -8.62 -3.83 13.16
C SER A 238 -7.97 -4.52 14.36
N ILE A 239 -6.69 -4.21 14.64
CA ILE A 239 -6.03 -4.70 15.86
C ILE A 239 -6.73 -4.22 17.13
N ASP A 240 -7.30 -3.01 17.12
CA ASP A 240 -8.06 -2.46 18.24
C ASP A 240 -9.39 -3.23 18.42
N HIS A 241 -10.09 -3.57 17.33
CA HIS A 241 -11.28 -4.42 17.39
C HIS A 241 -10.97 -5.81 17.94
N PHE A 242 -9.87 -6.40 17.49
CA PHE A 242 -9.43 -7.71 17.98
C PHE A 242 -9.07 -7.65 19.47
N GLN A 243 -8.31 -6.63 19.89
CA GLN A 243 -7.97 -6.40 21.30
C GLN A 243 -9.23 -6.23 22.17
N ASN A 244 -10.21 -5.45 21.69
CA ASN A 244 -11.49 -5.28 22.35
C ASN A 244 -12.22 -6.61 22.49
N ALA A 245 -12.26 -7.43 21.42
CA ALA A 245 -12.88 -8.75 21.47
C ALA A 245 -12.26 -9.68 22.53
N LEU A 246 -10.94 -9.60 22.73
CA LEU A 246 -10.27 -10.33 23.80
C LEU A 246 -10.51 -9.71 25.19
N GLY A 247 -10.97 -8.46 25.29
CA GLY A 247 -11.11 -7.75 26.56
C GLY A 247 -9.77 -7.56 27.28
N ILE A 248 -8.72 -7.22 26.53
CA ILE A 248 -7.38 -6.96 27.07
C ILE A 248 -6.93 -5.52 26.79
N GLN A 249 -5.96 -5.04 27.56
CA GLN A 249 -5.38 -3.71 27.33
C GLN A 249 -4.33 -3.73 26.22
N ARG A 250 -4.12 -2.58 25.56
CA ARG A 250 -3.14 -2.42 24.47
C ARG A 250 -1.73 -2.79 24.91
N SER A 251 -1.32 -2.37 26.10
CA SER A 251 -0.03 -2.73 26.69
C SER A 251 0.19 -4.25 26.78
N GLN A 252 -0.84 -5.01 27.17
CA GLN A 252 -0.79 -6.47 27.27
C GLN A 252 -0.63 -7.10 25.89
N MET A 253 -1.39 -6.61 24.91
CA MET A 253 -1.29 -7.06 23.52
C MET A 253 0.10 -6.76 22.94
N THR A 254 0.56 -5.51 23.02
CA THR A 254 1.88 -5.09 22.53
C THR A 254 3.01 -5.88 23.19
N THR A 255 2.93 -6.14 24.49
CA THR A 255 3.91 -6.98 25.20
C THR A 255 3.93 -8.40 24.66
N PHE A 256 2.76 -9.02 24.43
CA PHE A 256 2.70 -10.38 23.89
C PHE A 256 3.24 -10.46 22.46
N LEU A 257 2.87 -9.51 21.60
CA LEU A 257 3.31 -9.44 20.21
C LEU A 257 4.81 -9.08 20.09
N GLY A 258 5.37 -8.38 21.09
CA GLY A 258 6.78 -7.97 21.14
C GLY A 258 7.73 -9.08 21.56
N LYS A 259 7.23 -10.14 22.19
CA LYS A 259 8.00 -11.33 22.55
C LYS A 259 8.35 -12.16 21.32
N ARG A 260 9.39 -13.00 21.41
CA ARG A 260 9.85 -13.90 20.35
C ARG A 260 10.13 -15.28 20.91
N GLY A 261 9.70 -16.32 20.20
CA GLY A 261 9.93 -17.70 20.59
C GLY A 261 8.65 -18.46 20.91
N LEU A 262 8.71 -19.77 20.70
CA LEU A 262 7.57 -20.70 20.68
C LEU A 262 6.77 -20.69 22.00
N LYS A 263 7.45 -20.57 23.14
CA LYS A 263 6.83 -20.61 24.47
C LYS A 263 6.75 -19.23 25.13
N GLU A 264 7.39 -18.22 24.55
CA GLU A 264 7.47 -16.90 25.17
C GLU A 264 6.09 -16.28 25.21
N GLY A 265 5.58 -16.01 26.42
CA GLY A 265 4.22 -15.48 26.59
C GLY A 265 3.10 -16.51 26.68
N ALA A 266 3.41 -17.81 26.78
CA ALA A 266 2.40 -18.87 26.92
C ALA A 266 1.52 -18.72 28.19
N GLY A 267 2.04 -18.07 29.25
CA GLY A 267 1.25 -17.76 30.45
C GLY A 267 0.43 -16.47 30.38
N THR A 268 0.42 -15.76 29.25
CA THR A 268 -0.23 -14.45 29.14
C THR A 268 -1.71 -14.58 28.78
N LYS A 269 -2.53 -13.67 29.31
CA LYS A 269 -3.96 -13.56 28.94
C LYS A 269 -4.15 -13.40 27.43
N ALA A 270 -3.27 -12.62 26.77
CA ALA A 270 -3.32 -12.38 25.33
C ALA A 270 -3.21 -13.68 24.51
N TYR A 271 -2.25 -14.54 24.85
CA TYR A 271 -2.06 -15.83 24.17
C TYR A 271 -3.30 -16.73 24.29
N HIS A 272 -3.78 -16.95 25.51
CA HIS A 272 -4.92 -17.85 25.77
C HIS A 272 -6.21 -17.37 25.10
N LEU A 273 -6.49 -16.06 25.13
CA LEU A 273 -7.70 -15.50 24.54
C LEU A 273 -7.60 -15.37 23.02
N ALA A 274 -6.43 -15.05 22.47
CA ALA A 274 -6.23 -15.04 21.03
C ALA A 274 -6.44 -16.44 20.43
N TRP A 275 -5.92 -17.49 21.08
CA TRP A 275 -6.20 -18.86 20.67
C TRP A 275 -7.70 -19.18 20.74
N GLU A 276 -8.36 -18.84 21.86
CA GLU A 276 -9.82 -19.05 22.01
C GLU A 276 -10.62 -18.35 20.91
N PHE A 277 -10.22 -17.13 20.54
CA PHE A 277 -10.83 -16.38 19.45
C PHE A 277 -10.74 -17.13 18.12
N PHE A 278 -9.52 -17.54 17.73
CA PHE A 278 -9.32 -18.23 16.47
C PHE A 278 -9.98 -19.62 16.47
N LYS A 279 -9.93 -20.36 17.58
CA LYS A 279 -10.56 -21.67 17.66
C LYS A 279 -12.08 -21.59 17.54
N LYS A 280 -12.71 -20.61 18.20
CA LYS A 280 -14.16 -20.37 18.02
C LYS A 280 -14.51 -20.00 16.59
N ARG A 281 -13.68 -19.20 15.93
CA ARG A 281 -13.89 -18.82 14.53
C ARG A 281 -13.75 -20.02 13.58
N GLU A 282 -12.77 -20.90 13.84
CA GLU A 282 -12.59 -22.16 13.13
C GLU A 282 -13.79 -23.09 13.29
N MET A 283 -14.29 -23.28 14.52
CA MET A 283 -15.47 -24.11 14.82
C MET A 283 -16.75 -23.58 14.16
N LEU A 284 -16.82 -22.28 13.87
CA LEU A 284 -17.92 -21.66 13.14
C LEU A 284 -17.77 -21.76 11.62
N GLY A 285 -16.66 -22.31 11.12
CA GLY A 285 -16.36 -22.46 9.69
C GLY A 285 -15.89 -21.17 9.01
N TYR A 286 -15.44 -20.18 9.78
CA TYR A 286 -14.94 -18.92 9.22
C TYR A 286 -13.42 -18.98 9.00
N PRO A 287 -12.91 -18.35 7.94
CA PRO A 287 -11.49 -18.36 7.65
C PRO A 287 -10.69 -17.63 8.75
N LEU A 288 -9.54 -18.21 9.10
CA LEU A 288 -8.58 -17.70 10.09
C LEU A 288 -7.63 -16.65 9.50
N GLU A 289 -7.49 -16.63 8.17
CA GLU A 289 -6.68 -15.68 7.44
C GLU A 289 -7.50 -14.94 6.39
N LYS A 290 -7.04 -13.73 6.04
CA LYS A 290 -7.59 -13.00 4.89
C LYS A 290 -7.27 -13.78 3.61
N ARG A 291 -8.27 -13.99 2.75
CA ARG A 291 -8.01 -14.40 1.36
C ARG A 291 -7.14 -13.32 0.73
N LYS A 292 -5.97 -13.67 0.20
CA LYS A 292 -5.26 -12.80 -0.75
C LYS A 292 -6.23 -12.58 -1.90
N ASN A 293 -6.72 -11.36 -2.07
CA ASN A 293 -7.50 -11.03 -3.26
C ASN A 293 -6.58 -11.32 -4.45
N LYS A 294 -6.87 -12.37 -5.23
CA LYS A 294 -6.31 -12.46 -6.57
C LYS A 294 -6.71 -11.16 -7.29
N PRO A 295 -5.80 -10.48 -8.00
CA PRO A 295 -6.20 -9.36 -8.83
C PRO A 295 -7.32 -9.87 -9.75
N ARG A 296 -8.49 -9.21 -9.68
CA ARG A 296 -9.54 -9.47 -10.66
C ARG A 296 -8.90 -9.28 -12.04
N PRO A 297 -9.01 -10.23 -12.98
CA PRO A 297 -8.60 -9.95 -14.35
C PRO A 297 -9.31 -8.68 -14.79
N LYS A 298 -8.53 -7.66 -15.18
CA LYS A 298 -9.04 -6.40 -15.72
C LYS A 298 -9.83 -6.76 -16.98
N GLY A 299 -11.15 -6.73 -16.89
CA GLY A 299 -12.00 -7.15 -18.00
C GLY A 299 -13.46 -7.39 -17.65
N HIS A 300 -14.09 -6.53 -16.83
CA HIS A 300 -15.55 -6.48 -16.82
C HIS A 300 -16.03 -5.05 -16.64
N ASN A 301 -16.29 -4.40 -17.79
CA ASN A 301 -17.00 -3.15 -17.85
C ASN A 301 -18.50 -3.46 -17.66
N PRO A 302 -19.16 -3.00 -16.59
CA PRO A 302 -20.56 -3.34 -16.30
C PRO A 302 -21.57 -2.65 -17.24
N ASN A 303 -21.12 -1.91 -18.26
CA ASN A 303 -22.02 -1.13 -19.11
C ASN A 303 -22.36 -1.75 -20.48
N ARG A 304 -22.19 -3.07 -20.66
CA ARG A 304 -22.69 -3.76 -21.88
C ARG A 304 -24.09 -4.33 -21.65
N LYS A 305 -25.10 -3.50 -21.87
CA LYS A 305 -26.49 -3.95 -22.06
C LYS A 305 -26.57 -4.90 -23.26
N GLY A 306 -27.10 -6.10 -23.02
CA GLY A 306 -27.85 -6.91 -23.99
C GLY A 306 -27.06 -7.79 -24.95
N LYS A 307 -26.98 -9.09 -24.64
CA LYS A 307 -27.62 -10.13 -25.47
C LYS A 307 -27.67 -11.46 -24.72
N LYS A 308 -28.88 -11.88 -24.38
CA LYS A 308 -29.23 -13.21 -23.84
C LYS A 308 -28.80 -14.26 -24.86
N ARG A 309 -27.71 -15.00 -24.61
CA ARG A 309 -27.40 -16.20 -25.38
C ARG A 309 -27.99 -17.39 -24.64
N ARG A 310 -28.84 -18.12 -25.37
CA ARG A 310 -29.40 -19.41 -24.96
C ARG A 310 -28.25 -20.38 -24.75
N ILE A 311 -28.36 -21.17 -23.69
CA ILE A 311 -27.57 -22.37 -23.47
C ILE A 311 -28.22 -23.42 -24.34
N ASP A 312 -27.51 -23.86 -25.37
CA ASP A 312 -27.82 -25.11 -26.06
C ASP A 312 -26.82 -26.14 -25.54
N ASP A 313 -27.37 -27.16 -24.89
CA ASP A 313 -26.70 -28.38 -24.46
C ASP A 313 -26.30 -29.24 -25.67
N ALA A 314 -25.40 -30.20 -25.40
CA ALA A 314 -24.85 -31.24 -26.28
C ALA A 314 -23.59 -30.85 -27.08
N ASP A 315 -22.41 -31.21 -26.57
CA ASP A 315 -21.85 -32.55 -26.85
C ASP A 315 -20.57 -32.79 -26.03
N ILE A 316 -20.69 -33.72 -25.08
CA ILE A 316 -19.59 -34.38 -24.39
C ILE A 316 -19.55 -35.82 -24.91
N SER A 317 -18.51 -36.16 -25.66
CA SER A 317 -18.04 -37.55 -25.83
C SER A 317 -16.51 -37.49 -25.91
N VAL A 318 -15.81 -37.57 -24.77
CA VAL A 318 -15.22 -38.81 -24.21
C VAL A 318 -14.18 -39.44 -25.15
N GLY A 319 -12.93 -39.04 -24.92
CA GLY A 319 -11.95 -39.92 -24.28
C GLY A 319 -11.55 -41.18 -25.04
N GLU A 320 -10.45 -41.05 -25.78
CA GLU A 320 -9.58 -42.14 -26.19
C GLU A 320 -9.16 -43.00 -24.99
N GLY A 321 -9.21 -44.32 -25.18
CA GLY A 321 -8.77 -45.32 -24.22
C GLY A 321 -8.22 -46.54 -24.94
N GLU A 322 -6.98 -46.41 -25.45
CA GLU A 322 -6.11 -47.56 -25.72
C GLU A 322 -5.89 -48.36 -24.43
N ARG A 323 -6.16 -49.68 -24.45
CA ARG A 323 -5.16 -50.74 -24.18
C ARG A 323 -5.79 -52.13 -23.99
N ARG A 324 -5.23 -53.05 -24.79
CA ARG A 324 -4.83 -54.44 -24.47
C ARG A 324 -5.94 -55.48 -24.21
N GLY A 325 -5.92 -56.49 -25.07
CA GLY A 325 -6.63 -57.76 -24.97
C GLY A 325 -6.69 -58.40 -26.33
#